data_AF-A0A8X7N9U8-F1
#
_entry.id   AF-A0A8X7N9U8-F1
#
_cell.length_a   1.000
_cell.length_b   1.000
_cell.length_c   1.000
_cell.angle_alpha   90.00
_cell.angle_beta   90.00
_cell.angle_gamma   90.00
#
_symmetry.space_group_name_H-M   'P 1'
#
loop_
_entity.id
_entity.type
_entity.pdbx_description
1 polymer ?
#
loop_
_entity_poly.entity_id
_entity_poly.type
_entity_poly.pdbx_seq_one_letter_code
_entity_poly.pdbx_strand_id
1 'polypeptide(L)'
;MPTASNTIVAPAPTIGGASNGASSSSDRLPLELDAGLLLSVDPNPLDSDLVPSSEPSTSTTTALDEHLLSRVQQATQVLFNAVFSLPVTRNPDHGPIVTLPPPLLGLPREKPMPKPKPLTKWEKFARTKGINKRRRDKMEYDDDQQEWVARWGYKGANKKEEEQWLHPVKANADDDYSPARAAKRARKDRKLKNEGQRLRNLQRAAATSASGGSSEAKGSSSGNGLGGRGSQQQGQRFQQQGQVEQQGQA
;
A
#
# COMPACT_ATOMS: atom_id res chain seq x y z
N MET A 1 -21.24 -7.45 -6.81
CA MET A 1 -20.31 -8.31 -7.56
C MET A 1 -20.37 -9.67 -6.92
N PRO A 2 -20.91 -10.71 -7.59
CA PRO A 2 -20.96 -12.05 -7.00
C PRO A 2 -19.54 -12.65 -7.00
N THR A 3 -19.05 -12.99 -5.81
CA THR A 3 -17.81 -13.75 -5.61
C THR A 3 -18.08 -15.20 -6.04
N ALA A 4 -17.51 -15.63 -7.16
CA ALA A 4 -17.55 -17.04 -7.53
C ALA A 4 -16.54 -17.79 -6.66
N SER A 5 -17.03 -18.63 -5.74
CA SER A 5 -16.20 -19.60 -5.01
C SER A 5 -15.70 -20.65 -6.01
N ASN A 6 -14.44 -20.52 -6.43
CA ASN A 6 -13.75 -21.48 -7.29
C ASN A 6 -13.25 -22.68 -6.46
N THR A 7 -14.18 -23.41 -5.83
CA THR A 7 -13.87 -24.71 -5.24
C THR A 7 -14.09 -25.77 -6.32
N ILE A 8 -13.01 -26.24 -6.94
CA ILE A 8 -13.07 -27.43 -7.81
C ILE A 8 -13.03 -28.64 -6.88
N VAL A 9 -14.21 -29.20 -6.58
CA VAL A 9 -14.33 -30.50 -5.92
C VAL A 9 -14.05 -31.56 -6.98
N ALA A 10 -12.88 -32.19 -6.92
CA ALA A 10 -12.53 -33.30 -7.81
C ALA A 10 -13.20 -34.60 -7.31
N PRO A 11 -14.00 -35.30 -8.12
CA PRO A 11 -14.49 -36.64 -7.76
C PRO A 11 -13.32 -37.64 -7.74
N ALA A 12 -13.39 -38.62 -6.83
CA ALA A 12 -12.36 -39.63 -6.63
C ALA A 12 -12.05 -40.42 -7.92
N PRO A 13 -10.77 -40.66 -8.26
CA PRO A 13 -10.42 -41.46 -9.43
C PRO A 13 -10.78 -42.93 -9.21
N THR A 14 -11.61 -43.51 -10.08
CA THR A 14 -11.87 -44.95 -10.12
C THR A 14 -10.74 -45.63 -10.89
N ILE A 15 -9.69 -46.06 -10.19
CA ILE A 15 -8.63 -46.90 -10.77
C ILE A 15 -8.84 -48.32 -10.26
N GLY A 16 -9.23 -49.22 -11.17
CA GLY A 16 -9.38 -50.64 -10.90
C GLY A 16 -8.04 -51.28 -10.57
N GLY A 17 -7.91 -51.76 -9.34
CA GLY A 17 -6.81 -52.58 -8.86
C GLY A 17 -7.28 -53.28 -7.59
N ALA A 18 -7.59 -54.57 -7.71
CA ALA A 18 -8.09 -55.37 -6.61
C ALA A 18 -6.99 -55.62 -5.56
N SER A 19 -7.21 -55.13 -4.33
CA SER A 19 -6.65 -55.70 -3.12
C SER A 19 -7.71 -55.61 -2.01
N ASN A 20 -7.91 -56.72 -1.30
CA ASN A 20 -9.03 -56.95 -0.39
C ASN A 20 -8.91 -56.07 0.85
N GLY A 21 -9.89 -55.17 1.01
CA GLY A 21 -10.03 -54.24 2.13
C GLY A 21 -10.68 -52.92 1.72
N ALA A 22 -11.64 -52.94 0.78
CA ALA A 22 -12.22 -51.73 0.21
C ALA A 22 -13.46 -51.32 1.00
N SER A 23 -13.31 -50.33 1.90
CA SER A 23 -14.39 -49.39 2.13
C SER A 23 -14.73 -48.75 0.79
N SER A 24 -16.01 -48.79 0.41
CA SER A 24 -16.51 -48.27 -0.85
C SER A 24 -16.06 -46.81 -1.02
N SER A 25 -15.62 -46.45 -2.24
CA SER A 25 -15.18 -45.09 -2.62
C SER A 25 -16.21 -43.98 -2.33
N SER A 26 -17.44 -44.35 -1.98
CA SER A 26 -18.50 -43.47 -1.50
C SER A 26 -18.29 -42.89 -0.09
N ASP A 27 -17.43 -43.50 0.73
CA ASP A 27 -17.23 -43.06 2.13
C ASP A 27 -16.05 -42.09 2.30
N ARG A 28 -15.25 -41.88 1.25
CA ARG A 28 -14.12 -40.94 1.28
C ARG A 28 -14.58 -39.53 0.96
N LEU A 29 -14.19 -38.60 1.82
CA LEU A 29 -14.35 -37.17 1.60
C LEU A 29 -13.47 -36.72 0.42
N PRO A 30 -13.96 -35.78 -0.42
CA PRO A 30 -13.19 -35.26 -1.53
C PRO A 30 -11.96 -34.49 -1.05
N LEU A 31 -10.89 -34.52 -1.85
CA LEU A 31 -9.69 -33.73 -1.58
C LEU A 31 -9.96 -32.25 -1.86
N GLU A 32 -9.52 -31.39 -0.95
CA GLU A 32 -9.55 -29.94 -1.15
C GLU A 32 -8.27 -29.51 -1.88
N LEU A 33 -8.42 -28.81 -3.00
CA LEU A 33 -7.30 -28.41 -3.86
C LEU A 33 -7.15 -26.89 -3.89
N ASP A 34 -5.92 -26.42 -3.69
CA ASP A 34 -5.52 -25.03 -3.95
C ASP A 34 -4.39 -25.03 -4.99
N ALA A 35 -4.78 -24.88 -6.26
CA ALA A 35 -3.83 -24.82 -7.38
C ALA A 35 -2.93 -23.56 -7.33
N GLY A 36 -3.32 -22.50 -6.62
CA GLY A 36 -2.50 -21.30 -6.47
C GLY A 36 -1.30 -21.51 -5.56
N LEU A 37 -1.46 -22.34 -4.53
CA LEU A 37 -0.39 -22.76 -3.62
C LEU A 37 0.20 -24.15 -3.95
N LEU A 38 -0.28 -24.79 -5.03
CA LEU A 38 0.07 -26.17 -5.39
C LEU A 38 -0.14 -27.13 -4.20
N LEU A 39 -1.24 -26.92 -3.48
CA LEU A 39 -1.59 -27.63 -2.25
C LEU A 39 -2.76 -28.58 -2.50
N SER A 40 -2.65 -29.78 -1.94
CA SER A 40 -3.77 -30.72 -1.79
C SER A 40 -3.93 -31.05 -0.32
N VAL A 41 -5.16 -30.95 0.18
CA VAL A 41 -5.52 -31.26 1.57
C VAL A 41 -6.46 -32.45 1.53
N ASP A 42 -6.07 -33.52 2.20
CA ASP A 42 -6.86 -34.73 2.33
C ASP A 42 -7.48 -34.77 3.74
N PRO A 43 -8.81 -34.54 3.87
CA PRO A 43 -9.48 -34.51 5.17
C PRO A 43 -9.80 -35.90 5.73
N ASN A 44 -9.51 -36.99 5.01
CA ASN A 44 -9.84 -38.33 5.49
C ASN A 44 -8.96 -38.71 6.71
N PRO A 45 -9.46 -39.48 7.69
CA PRO A 45 -8.63 -39.93 8.82
C PRO A 45 -7.50 -40.87 8.35
N LEU A 46 -6.42 -40.96 9.12
CA LEU A 46 -5.41 -41.99 8.97
C LEU A 46 -5.88 -43.26 9.68
N ASP A 47 -5.48 -44.42 9.17
CA ASP A 47 -5.75 -45.70 9.83
C ASP A 47 -4.96 -45.78 11.14
N SER A 48 -5.66 -45.82 12.27
CA SER A 48 -5.05 -45.88 13.59
C SER A 48 -4.25 -47.15 13.81
N ASP A 49 -4.61 -48.24 13.13
CA ASP A 49 -3.98 -49.54 13.32
C ASP A 49 -2.59 -49.59 12.68
N LEU A 50 -2.36 -48.73 11.67
CA LEU A 50 -1.07 -48.55 11.00
C LEU A 50 -0.16 -47.52 11.69
N VAL A 51 -0.71 -46.71 12.60
CA VAL A 51 0.05 -45.71 13.36
C VAL A 51 0.46 -46.32 14.70
N PRO A 52 1.74 -46.71 14.87
CA PRO A 52 2.17 -47.38 16.10
C PRO A 52 2.07 -46.42 17.29
N SER A 53 1.35 -46.83 18.34
CA SER A 53 1.24 -46.10 19.61
C SER A 53 2.39 -46.38 20.59
N SER A 54 3.28 -47.33 20.24
CA SER A 54 4.43 -47.78 21.02
C SER A 54 5.66 -47.97 20.10
N GLU A 55 6.82 -48.28 20.69
CA GLU A 55 8.10 -48.48 19.97
C GLU A 55 7.93 -49.16 18.59
N PRO A 56 8.34 -48.51 17.49
CA PRO A 56 8.07 -48.98 16.14
C PRO A 56 8.85 -50.26 15.84
N SER A 57 8.15 -51.34 15.49
CA SER A 57 8.80 -52.50 14.90
C SER A 57 9.07 -52.26 13.41
N THR A 58 10.20 -52.75 12.91
CA THR A 58 10.66 -52.54 11.53
C THR A 58 9.59 -52.88 10.47
N SER A 59 8.74 -53.88 10.72
CA SER A 59 7.67 -54.30 9.80
C SER A 59 6.43 -53.38 9.82
N THR A 60 6.15 -52.73 10.95
CA THR A 60 5.00 -51.80 11.06
C THR A 60 5.31 -50.49 10.35
N THR A 61 6.56 -50.00 10.46
CA THR A 61 7.01 -48.80 9.76
C THR A 61 6.93 -48.96 8.24
N THR A 62 7.30 -50.12 7.69
CA THR A 62 7.20 -50.37 6.25
C THR A 62 5.76 -50.36 5.74
N ALA A 63 4.81 -50.93 6.48
CA ALA A 63 3.40 -50.92 6.11
C ALA A 63 2.79 -49.50 6.16
N LEU A 64 3.20 -48.71 7.15
CA LEU A 64 2.81 -47.30 7.24
C LEU A 64 3.37 -46.48 6.07
N ASP A 65 4.64 -46.66 5.74
CA ASP A 65 5.29 -45.95 4.62
C ASP A 65 4.62 -46.27 3.28
N GLU A 66 4.29 -47.54 3.04
CA GLU A 66 3.54 -47.96 1.83
C GLU A 66 2.15 -47.32 1.76
N HIS A 67 1.44 -47.27 2.90
CA HIS A 67 0.12 -46.63 2.98
C HIS A 67 0.19 -45.11 2.75
N LEU A 68 1.16 -44.42 3.37
CA LEU A 68 1.38 -42.98 3.17
C LEU A 68 1.78 -42.69 1.72
N LEU A 69 2.66 -43.50 1.13
CA LEU A 69 3.09 -43.35 -0.25
C LEU A 69 1.91 -43.48 -1.22
N SER A 70 1.07 -44.50 -1.04
CA SER A 70 -0.14 -44.70 -1.84
C SER A 70 -1.07 -43.48 -1.76
N ARG A 71 -1.25 -42.92 -0.56
CA ARG A 71 -2.11 -41.76 -0.33
C ARG A 71 -1.56 -40.48 -0.94
N VAL A 72 -0.26 -40.22 -0.79
CA VAL A 72 0.42 -39.08 -1.42
C VAL A 72 0.38 -39.21 -2.94
N GLN A 73 0.57 -40.41 -3.49
CA GLN A 73 0.47 -40.66 -4.92
C GLN A 73 -0.93 -40.31 -5.47
N GLN A 74 -1.98 -40.73 -4.77
CA GLN A 74 -3.36 -40.38 -5.15
C GLN A 74 -3.60 -38.86 -5.09
N ALA A 75 -3.18 -38.20 -4.01
CA ALA A 75 -3.36 -36.76 -3.84
C ALA A 75 -2.59 -35.93 -4.89
N THR A 76 -1.33 -36.29 -5.14
CA THR A 76 -0.49 -35.64 -6.15
C THR A 76 -1.02 -35.85 -7.56
N GLN A 77 -1.53 -37.04 -7.90
CA GLN A 77 -2.13 -37.28 -9.21
C GLN A 77 -3.34 -36.36 -9.44
N VAL A 78 -4.22 -36.23 -8.45
CA VAL A 78 -5.39 -35.33 -8.52
C VAL A 78 -4.94 -33.87 -8.66
N LEU A 79 -3.92 -33.45 -7.92
CA LEU A 79 -3.34 -32.10 -8.02
C LEU A 79 -2.78 -31.81 -9.42
N PHE A 80 -1.97 -32.71 -9.98
CA PHE A 80 -1.41 -32.52 -11.32
C PHE A 80 -2.47 -32.57 -12.42
N ASN A 81 -3.51 -33.40 -12.27
CA ASN A 81 -4.64 -33.39 -13.19
C ASN A 81 -5.32 -32.00 -13.20
N ALA A 82 -5.52 -31.39 -12.03
CA ALA A 82 -6.06 -30.04 -11.93
C ALA A 82 -5.11 -28.99 -12.56
N VAL A 83 -3.81 -29.06 -12.29
CA VAL A 83 -2.82 -28.12 -12.87
C VAL A 83 -2.73 -28.25 -14.39
N PHE A 84 -2.72 -29.47 -14.93
CA PHE A 84 -2.65 -29.68 -16.39
C PHE A 84 -3.95 -29.39 -17.12
N SER A 85 -5.08 -29.29 -16.40
CA SER A 85 -6.34 -28.80 -16.97
C SER A 85 -6.39 -27.28 -17.20
N LEU A 86 -5.45 -26.53 -16.60
CA LEU A 86 -5.38 -25.07 -16.74
C LEU A 86 -4.87 -24.65 -18.13
N PRO A 87 -5.26 -23.45 -18.60
CA PRO A 87 -4.85 -22.96 -19.91
C PRO A 87 -3.32 -22.73 -19.98
N VAL A 88 -2.68 -23.42 -20.94
CA VAL A 88 -1.24 -23.30 -21.21
C VAL A 88 -1.00 -22.17 -22.22
N THR A 89 -0.15 -21.22 -21.84
CA THR A 89 0.36 -20.16 -22.72
C THR A 89 1.76 -20.53 -23.22
N ARG A 90 2.03 -20.38 -24.52
CA ARG A 90 3.36 -20.64 -25.08
C ARG A 90 4.16 -19.33 -25.12
N ASN A 91 5.21 -19.25 -24.32
CA ASN A 91 6.15 -18.14 -24.33
C ASN A 91 7.34 -18.48 -25.27
N PRO A 92 7.77 -17.55 -26.15
CA PRO A 92 8.86 -17.79 -27.09
C PRO A 92 10.21 -18.10 -26.42
N ASP A 93 10.49 -17.52 -25.26
CA ASP A 93 11.78 -17.66 -24.57
C ASP A 93 11.77 -18.79 -23.53
N HIS A 94 10.61 -19.10 -22.97
CA HIS A 94 10.47 -19.96 -21.78
C HIS A 94 9.60 -21.20 -21.98
N GLY A 95 9.05 -21.40 -23.18
CA GLY A 95 8.24 -22.58 -23.49
C GLY A 95 6.80 -22.52 -22.93
N PRO A 96 6.14 -23.67 -22.72
CA PRO A 96 4.77 -23.72 -22.22
C PRO A 96 4.70 -23.36 -20.73
N ILE A 97 3.98 -22.28 -20.41
CA ILE A 97 3.75 -21.77 -19.05
C ILE A 97 2.26 -21.76 -18.75
N VAL A 98 1.89 -22.21 -17.56
CA VAL A 98 0.52 -22.14 -17.03
C VAL A 98 0.40 -20.94 -16.10
N THR A 99 -0.68 -20.17 -16.22
CA THR A 99 -1.01 -19.12 -15.24
C THR A 99 -1.85 -19.73 -14.12
N LEU A 100 -1.31 -19.78 -12.91
CA LEU A 100 -2.01 -20.30 -11.74
C LEU A 100 -3.07 -19.32 -11.23
N PRO A 101 -4.19 -19.81 -10.67
CA PRO A 101 -5.18 -18.97 -10.02
C PRO A 101 -4.60 -18.33 -8.73
N PRO A 102 -5.23 -17.25 -8.22
CA PRO A 102 -4.86 -16.70 -6.92
C PRO A 102 -5.06 -17.77 -5.81
N PRO A 103 -4.21 -17.77 -4.77
CA PRO A 103 -4.29 -18.74 -3.69
C PRO A 103 -5.59 -18.57 -2.90
N LEU A 104 -6.19 -19.68 -2.50
CA LEU A 104 -7.41 -19.72 -1.69
C LEU A 104 -7.08 -19.59 -0.19
N LEU A 105 -5.96 -20.17 0.24
CA LEU A 105 -5.52 -20.08 1.63
C LEU A 105 -5.02 -18.67 1.97
N GLY A 106 -5.77 -17.96 2.81
CA GLY A 106 -5.40 -16.64 3.31
C GLY A 106 -4.26 -16.68 4.31
N LEU A 107 -3.03 -16.47 3.84
CA LEU A 107 -1.84 -16.40 4.71
C LEU A 107 -1.71 -15.03 5.39
N PRO A 108 -1.27 -14.98 6.66
CA PRO A 108 -1.03 -13.71 7.34
C PRO A 108 0.12 -12.95 6.67
N ARG A 109 -0.02 -11.63 6.57
CA ARG A 109 1.03 -10.76 6.03
C ARG A 109 2.17 -10.63 7.05
N GLU A 110 3.41 -10.70 6.58
CA GLU A 110 4.60 -10.37 7.39
C GLU A 110 4.58 -8.91 7.86
N LYS A 111 4.17 -8.00 6.97
CA LYS A 111 4.18 -6.55 7.21
C LYS A 111 2.77 -5.97 7.16
N PRO A 112 2.43 -5.02 8.05
CA PRO A 112 1.16 -4.33 7.98
C PRO A 112 1.02 -3.61 6.63
N MET A 113 -0.22 -3.34 6.24
CA MET A 113 -0.46 -2.55 5.04
C MET A 113 0.26 -1.19 5.15
N PRO A 114 0.87 -0.68 4.07
CA PRO A 114 1.52 0.62 4.10
C PRO A 114 0.48 1.68 4.46
N LYS A 115 0.67 2.33 5.62
CA LYS A 115 -0.24 3.38 6.09
C LYS A 115 -0.30 4.51 5.04
N PRO A 116 -1.48 5.08 4.76
CA PRO A 116 -1.58 6.21 3.84
C PRO A 116 -0.71 7.36 4.35
N LYS A 117 0.02 8.00 3.42
CA LYS A 117 0.91 9.09 3.78
C LYS A 117 0.09 10.24 4.38
N PRO A 118 0.44 10.73 5.59
CA PRO A 118 -0.27 11.86 6.17
C PRO A 118 -0.08 13.10 5.29
N LEU A 119 -1.17 13.82 5.04
CA LEU A 119 -1.18 15.04 4.24
C LEU A 119 -0.23 16.09 4.85
N THR A 120 0.64 16.66 4.03
CA THR A 120 1.51 17.77 4.42
C THR A 120 0.70 19.05 4.66
N LYS A 121 1.29 20.05 5.36
CA LYS A 121 0.60 21.33 5.60
C LYS A 121 0.16 22.01 4.29
N TRP A 122 0.99 21.92 3.25
CA TRP A 122 0.67 22.49 1.94
C TRP A 122 -0.45 21.73 1.24
N GLU A 123 -0.47 20.40 1.28
CA GLU A 123 -1.56 19.62 0.69
C GLU A 123 -2.90 19.85 1.40
N LYS A 124 -2.88 19.99 2.73
CA LYS A 124 -4.08 20.39 3.49
C LYS A 124 -4.60 21.74 3.00
N PHE A 125 -3.71 22.73 2.88
CA PHE A 125 -4.06 24.05 2.36
C PHE A 125 -4.55 24.01 0.91
N ALA A 126 -3.86 23.29 0.03
CA ALA A 126 -4.22 23.16 -1.37
C ALA A 126 -5.59 22.49 -1.52
N ARG A 127 -5.90 21.47 -0.72
CA ARG A 127 -7.22 20.82 -0.70
C ARG A 127 -8.31 21.78 -0.23
N THR A 128 -8.10 22.53 0.85
CA THR A 128 -9.06 23.53 1.35
C THR A 128 -9.31 24.65 0.34
N LYS A 129 -8.29 25.04 -0.43
CA LYS A 129 -8.38 26.12 -1.42
C LYS A 129 -8.73 25.63 -2.83
N GLY A 130 -8.88 24.33 -3.05
CA GLY A 130 -9.13 23.77 -4.39
C GLY A 130 -7.97 23.98 -5.38
N ILE A 131 -6.74 24.11 -4.89
CA ILE A 131 -5.56 24.31 -5.74
C ILE A 131 -5.14 22.96 -6.34
N ASN A 132 -5.40 22.79 -7.63
CA ASN A 132 -5.02 21.59 -8.37
C ASN A 132 -3.57 21.68 -8.88
N LYS A 133 -2.81 20.59 -8.70
CA LYS A 133 -1.45 20.47 -9.21
C LYS A 133 -1.47 20.32 -10.74
N ARG A 134 -0.93 21.31 -11.45
CA ARG A 134 -0.76 21.26 -12.91
C ARG A 134 0.61 20.70 -13.28
N ARG A 135 0.67 19.89 -14.35
CA ARG A 135 1.94 19.48 -14.95
C ARG A 135 2.58 20.72 -15.59
N ARG A 136 3.87 20.93 -15.33
CA ARG A 136 4.66 21.98 -16.00
C ARG A 136 5.81 21.28 -16.71
N ASP A 137 6.10 21.70 -17.94
CA ASP A 137 7.16 21.10 -18.74
C ASP A 137 8.55 21.46 -18.19
N LYS A 138 9.57 20.73 -18.62
CA LYS A 138 10.95 20.90 -18.14
C LYS A 138 11.70 22.01 -18.87
N MET A 139 11.34 22.27 -20.13
CA MET A 139 11.96 23.29 -20.99
C MET A 139 11.10 24.55 -20.98
N GLU A 140 11.74 25.70 -21.05
CA GLU A 140 11.15 27.03 -21.18
C GLU A 140 11.91 27.74 -22.30
N TYR A 141 11.17 28.41 -23.17
CA TYR A 141 11.76 29.15 -24.28
C TYR A 141 12.32 30.47 -23.75
N ASP A 142 13.59 30.73 -24.00
CA ASP A 142 14.23 32.01 -23.65
C ASP A 142 14.20 32.93 -24.88
N ASP A 143 13.38 33.99 -24.83
CA ASP A 143 13.20 34.92 -25.95
C ASP A 143 14.50 35.65 -26.33
N ASP A 144 15.44 35.83 -25.39
CA ASP A 144 16.70 36.55 -25.63
C ASP A 144 17.72 35.72 -26.41
N GLN A 145 17.73 34.40 -26.18
CA GLN A 145 18.64 33.46 -26.85
C GLN A 145 17.94 32.70 -27.98
N GLN A 146 16.62 32.83 -28.11
CA GLN A 146 15.76 32.07 -29.03
C GLN A 146 15.93 30.55 -28.91
N GLU A 147 16.32 30.06 -27.73
CA GLU A 147 16.63 28.66 -27.45
C GLU A 147 15.73 28.09 -26.34
N TRP A 148 15.50 26.78 -26.40
CA TRP A 148 14.84 26.05 -25.32
C TRP A 148 15.84 25.79 -24.19
N VAL A 149 15.63 26.47 -23.06
CA VAL A 149 16.47 26.33 -21.87
C VAL A 149 15.75 25.47 -20.83
N ALA A 150 16.50 24.67 -20.07
CA ALA A 150 15.92 23.92 -18.97
C ALA A 150 15.47 24.88 -17.86
N ARG A 151 14.25 24.69 -17.33
CA ARG A 151 13.76 25.49 -16.21
C ARG A 151 14.62 25.34 -14.96
N TRP A 152 15.24 24.18 -14.77
CA TRP A 152 16.18 23.90 -13.69
C TRP A 152 17.21 22.86 -14.14
N GLY A 153 18.42 22.88 -13.58
CA GLY A 153 19.50 21.96 -13.93
C GLY A 153 20.69 22.65 -14.61
N TYR A 154 21.27 22.00 -15.61
CA TYR A 154 22.37 22.54 -16.41
C TYR A 154 21.92 23.77 -17.19
N LYS A 155 22.69 24.87 -17.09
CA LYS A 155 22.36 26.20 -17.66
C LYS A 155 20.89 26.62 -17.43
N GLY A 156 20.33 26.28 -16.27
CA GLY A 156 18.90 26.45 -16.06
C GLY A 156 18.47 27.90 -15.87
N ALA A 157 17.28 28.27 -16.36
CA ALA A 157 16.74 29.63 -16.33
C ALA A 157 16.76 30.29 -14.93
N ASN A 158 16.65 29.51 -13.85
CA ASN A 158 16.72 30.01 -12.47
C ASN A 158 18.03 30.72 -12.10
N LYS A 159 19.11 30.52 -12.86
CA LYS A 159 20.43 31.13 -12.60
C LYS A 159 20.72 32.33 -13.50
N LYS A 160 19.80 32.71 -14.40
CA LYS A 160 19.97 33.86 -15.29
C LYS A 160 20.30 35.14 -14.49
N GLU A 161 19.62 35.34 -13.35
CA GLU A 161 19.90 36.44 -12.41
C GLU A 161 21.24 36.33 -11.65
N GLU A 162 21.87 35.16 -11.57
CA GLU A 162 23.19 34.98 -10.92
C GLU A 162 24.35 35.12 -11.92
N GLU A 163 24.11 34.80 -13.20
CA GLU A 163 25.11 34.73 -14.28
C GLU A 163 25.11 35.97 -15.20
N GLN A 164 24.16 36.90 -15.00
CA GLN A 164 24.08 38.15 -15.74
C GLN A 164 25.38 38.97 -15.56
N TRP A 165 25.95 39.44 -16.67
CA TRP A 165 27.20 40.21 -16.68
C TRP A 165 27.06 41.63 -16.11
N LEU A 166 25.84 42.18 -16.07
CA LEU A 166 25.54 43.52 -15.58
C LEU A 166 24.30 43.51 -14.66
N HIS A 167 24.43 44.04 -13.44
CA HIS A 167 23.32 44.21 -12.51
C HIS A 167 23.05 45.69 -12.23
N PRO A 168 21.79 46.16 -12.33
CA PRO A 168 21.45 47.51 -11.89
C PRO A 168 21.53 47.58 -10.35
N VAL A 169 22.39 48.46 -9.84
CA VAL A 169 22.54 48.74 -8.40
C VAL A 169 21.73 49.99 -8.06
N LYS A 170 21.00 49.95 -6.94
CA LYS A 170 20.25 51.11 -6.44
C LYS A 170 21.23 52.13 -5.85
N ALA A 171 21.01 53.42 -6.07
CA ALA A 171 21.91 54.49 -5.61
C ALA A 171 22.17 54.56 -4.08
N ASN A 172 21.38 53.85 -3.27
CA ASN A 172 21.53 53.77 -1.81
C ASN A 172 22.09 52.41 -1.34
N ALA A 173 22.71 51.65 -2.25
CA ALA A 173 23.32 50.36 -1.89
C ALA A 173 24.68 50.58 -1.22
N ASP A 174 25.01 49.67 -0.29
CA ASP A 174 26.29 49.62 0.41
C ASP A 174 27.44 49.33 -0.56
N ASP A 175 28.64 49.88 -0.33
CA ASP A 175 29.79 49.78 -1.25
C ASP A 175 30.24 48.32 -1.45
N ASP A 176 30.01 47.45 -0.47
CA ASP A 176 30.33 46.01 -0.51
C ASP A 176 29.17 45.13 -1.06
N TYR A 177 28.05 45.71 -1.48
CA TYR A 177 26.88 44.97 -1.93
C TYR A 177 27.03 44.44 -3.36
N SER A 178 27.20 43.12 -3.50
CA SER A 178 27.17 42.43 -4.79
C SER A 178 25.79 41.78 -5.05
N PRO A 179 25.01 42.24 -6.07
CA PRO A 179 23.69 41.68 -6.38
C PRO A 179 23.71 40.19 -6.70
N ALA A 180 24.72 39.70 -7.42
CA ALA A 180 24.88 38.27 -7.72
C ALA A 180 25.06 37.42 -6.45
N ARG A 181 25.85 37.92 -5.48
CA ARG A 181 26.03 37.26 -4.17
C ARG A 181 24.73 37.27 -3.37
N ALA A 182 23.96 38.35 -3.42
CA ALA A 182 22.67 38.46 -2.76
C ALA A 182 21.64 37.48 -3.34
N ALA A 183 21.53 37.37 -4.67
CA ALA A 183 20.68 36.40 -5.35
C ALA A 183 21.03 34.94 -4.96
N LYS A 184 22.33 34.61 -4.95
CA LYS A 184 22.83 33.30 -4.53
C LYS A 184 22.51 32.99 -3.06
N ARG A 185 22.63 33.98 -2.16
CA ARG A 185 22.25 33.85 -0.73
C ARG A 185 20.74 33.61 -0.60
N ALA A 186 19.91 34.43 -1.25
CA ALA A 186 18.46 34.29 -1.23
C ALA A 186 17.99 32.91 -1.72
N ARG A 187 18.61 32.35 -2.77
CA ARG A 187 18.33 30.98 -3.23
C ARG A 187 18.68 29.93 -2.18
N LYS A 188 19.85 30.04 -1.54
CA LYS A 188 20.26 29.13 -0.45
C LYS A 188 19.30 29.20 0.73
N ASP A 189 18.87 30.41 1.11
CA ASP A 189 17.94 30.62 2.22
C ASP A 189 16.56 30.02 1.92
N ARG A 190 16.06 30.16 0.67
CA ARG A 190 14.83 29.48 0.21
C ARG A 190 14.96 27.97 0.29
N LYS A 191 16.12 27.40 -0.09
CA LYS A 191 16.39 25.96 0.01
C LYS A 191 16.40 25.50 1.47
N LEU A 192 17.09 26.22 2.35
CA LEU A 192 17.17 25.91 3.77
C LEU A 192 15.79 25.98 4.43
N LYS A 193 14.98 26.98 4.09
CA LYS A 193 13.59 27.10 4.54
C LYS A 193 12.73 25.93 4.07
N ASN A 194 12.91 25.45 2.83
CA ASN A 194 12.19 24.29 2.31
C ASN A 194 12.56 23.00 3.07
N GLU A 195 13.85 22.74 3.29
CA GLU A 195 14.30 21.58 4.08
C GLU A 195 13.80 21.66 5.52
N GLY A 196 13.85 22.83 6.15
CA GLY A 196 13.28 23.04 7.48
C GLY A 196 11.77 22.76 7.54
N GLN A 197 11.01 23.14 6.51
CA GLN A 197 9.58 22.81 6.39
C GLN A 197 9.35 21.31 6.17
N ARG A 198 10.18 20.67 5.35
CA ARG A 198 10.15 19.21 5.11
C ARG A 198 10.37 18.46 6.42
N LEU A 199 11.39 18.80 7.19
CA LEU A 199 11.68 18.18 8.49
C LEU A 199 10.52 18.36 9.47
N ARG A 200 9.93 19.57 9.56
CA ARG A 200 8.74 19.83 10.39
C ARG A 200 7.50 19.03 9.96
N ASN A 201 7.34 18.76 8.66
CA ASN A 201 6.26 17.92 8.16
C ASN A 201 6.51 16.43 8.48
N LEU A 202 7.76 15.96 8.37
CA LEU A 202 8.15 14.61 8.76
C LEU A 202 7.96 14.36 10.26
N GLN A 203 8.33 15.33 11.11
CA GLN A 203 8.09 15.25 12.55
C GLN A 203 6.59 15.14 12.89
N ARG A 204 5.74 15.94 12.23
CA ARG A 204 4.28 15.84 12.40
C ARG A 204 3.72 14.51 11.89
N ALA A 205 4.25 14.01 10.77
CA ALA A 205 3.88 12.71 10.24
C ALA A 205 4.22 11.58 11.22
N ALA A 206 5.43 11.61 11.79
CA ALA A 206 5.88 10.67 12.80
C ALA A 206 5.00 10.71 14.06
N ALA A 207 4.72 11.91 14.59
CA ALA A 207 3.82 12.08 15.73
C ALA A 207 2.41 11.52 15.47
N THR A 208 1.84 11.80 14.29
CA THR A 208 0.52 11.26 13.89
C THR A 208 0.55 9.73 13.75
N SER A 209 1.65 9.18 13.23
CA SER A 209 1.81 7.73 13.07
C SER A 209 2.00 6.98 14.39
N ALA A 210 2.56 7.64 15.40
CA ALA A 210 2.73 7.12 16.75
C ALA A 210 1.41 7.18 17.55
N SER A 211 0.63 8.26 17.42
CA SER A 211 -0.66 8.40 18.10
C SER A 211 -1.79 7.59 17.46
N GLY A 212 -1.70 7.29 16.15
CA GLY A 212 -2.69 6.48 15.43
C GLY A 212 -2.52 4.96 15.59
N GLY A 213 -1.69 4.50 16.53
CA GLY A 213 -1.48 3.08 16.81
C GLY A 213 -2.50 2.44 17.76
N SER A 214 -3.34 3.23 18.43
CA SER A 214 -4.21 2.76 19.53
C SER A 214 -5.71 2.96 19.30
N SER A 215 -6.15 3.42 18.13
CA SER A 215 -7.57 3.70 17.89
C SER A 215 -8.01 3.52 16.44
N GLU A 216 -8.20 2.29 15.98
CA GLU A 216 -9.01 2.05 14.77
C GLU A 216 -9.57 0.62 14.72
N ALA A 217 -10.53 0.36 15.60
CA ALA A 217 -11.52 -0.71 15.45
C ALA A 217 -12.88 -0.18 15.94
N LYS A 218 -13.56 0.59 15.10
CA LYS A 218 -15.04 0.65 15.08
C LYS A 218 -15.51 1.25 13.77
N GLY A 219 -16.16 0.42 12.96
CA GLY A 219 -16.77 0.79 11.70
C GLY A 219 -17.87 1.82 11.88
N SER A 220 -17.93 2.76 10.94
CA SER A 220 -19.04 3.69 10.77
C SER A 220 -20.02 3.08 9.76
N SER A 221 -21.06 2.41 10.25
CA SER A 221 -22.30 2.19 9.50
C SER A 221 -23.32 3.30 9.84
N SER A 222 -24.04 3.70 8.80
CA SER A 222 -25.01 4.79 8.72
C SER A 222 -26.09 4.84 9.80
N GLY A 223 -26.54 6.05 10.14
CA GLY A 223 -27.76 6.26 10.92
C GLY A 223 -28.12 7.74 11.07
N ASN A 224 -29.00 8.21 10.19
CA ASN A 224 -29.60 9.54 10.17
C ASN A 224 -30.57 9.73 11.37
N GLY A 225 -30.56 10.86 12.08
CA GLY A 225 -31.56 11.10 13.14
C GLY A 225 -31.30 12.29 14.08
N LEU A 226 -31.88 13.45 13.71
CA LEU A 226 -32.64 14.39 14.54
C LEU A 226 -32.08 14.93 15.89
N GLY A 227 -31.87 16.25 15.90
CA GLY A 227 -32.42 17.14 16.94
C GLY A 227 -31.57 17.46 18.18
N GLY A 228 -31.12 18.71 18.29
CA GLY A 228 -30.55 19.24 19.55
C GLY A 228 -30.14 20.70 19.45
N ARG A 229 -31.03 21.60 19.90
CA ARG A 229 -30.84 23.05 20.03
C ARG A 229 -29.84 23.40 21.16
N GLY A 230 -29.14 24.53 21.00
CA GLY A 230 -28.30 25.20 22.01
C GLY A 230 -26.84 25.22 21.54
N SER A 231 -26.17 26.35 21.32
CA SER A 231 -26.11 27.56 22.13
C SER A 231 -25.62 28.75 21.28
N GLN A 232 -26.52 29.70 20.99
CA GLN A 232 -26.12 31.07 20.65
C GLN A 232 -25.97 31.82 21.97
N GLN A 233 -24.74 32.03 22.43
CA GLN A 233 -24.44 33.02 23.47
C GLN A 233 -22.93 33.28 23.51
N GLN A 234 -22.40 33.91 22.46
CA GLN A 234 -21.10 34.59 22.47
C GLN A 234 -21.18 35.70 21.41
N GLY A 235 -21.97 36.74 21.71
CA GLY A 235 -22.20 37.86 20.79
C GLY A 235 -22.66 39.15 21.46
N GLN A 236 -22.62 39.23 22.79
CA GLN A 236 -22.99 40.42 23.55
C GLN A 236 -22.03 40.60 24.74
N ARG A 237 -20.75 40.82 24.45
CA ARG A 237 -19.79 41.31 25.46
C ARG A 237 -18.79 42.34 24.90
N PHE A 238 -19.10 42.89 23.72
CA PHE A 238 -18.21 43.81 23.02
C PHE A 238 -18.79 45.22 22.82
N GLN A 239 -19.95 45.52 23.42
CA GLN A 239 -20.59 46.85 23.31
C GLN A 239 -20.60 47.66 24.62
N GLN A 240 -20.06 47.13 25.72
CA GLN A 240 -19.99 47.88 26.99
C GLN A 240 -18.62 48.50 27.32
N GLN A 241 -17.60 48.30 26.48
CA GLN A 241 -16.28 48.93 26.68
C GLN A 241 -16.08 50.22 25.86
N GLY A 242 -17.07 50.65 25.07
CA GLY A 242 -16.96 51.86 24.23
C GLY A 242 -17.59 53.14 24.81
N GLN A 243 -18.14 53.13 26.03
CA GLN A 243 -18.85 54.29 26.60
C GLN A 243 -18.25 54.85 27.90
N VAL A 244 -17.11 54.33 28.38
CA VAL A 244 -16.47 54.84 29.62
C VAL A 244 -15.31 55.81 29.34
N GLU A 245 -14.95 56.05 28.08
CA GLU A 245 -13.79 56.89 27.70
C GLU A 245 -14.14 58.32 27.23
N GLN A 246 -15.37 58.78 27.50
CA GLN A 246 -15.81 60.16 27.20
C GLN A 246 -16.51 60.85 28.39
N GLN A 247 -16.09 60.58 29.62
CA GLN A 247 -16.39 61.43 30.78
C GLN A 247 -15.18 61.38 31.73
N GLY A 248 -14.15 62.19 31.43
CA GLY A 248 -12.95 62.21 32.25
C GLY A 248 -11.83 63.10 31.73
N GLN A 249 -12.15 64.23 31.11
CA GLN A 249 -11.22 65.35 30.95
C GLN A 249 -12.00 66.67 31.11
N ALA A 250 -12.07 67.13 32.35
CA ALA A 250 -12.15 68.52 32.77
C ALA A 250 -11.25 68.64 34.00
#